data_AF-A0A538TQI4-F1
#
_entry.id   AF-A0A538TQI4-F1
#
_cell.length_a   1.000
_cell.length_b   1.000
_cell.length_c   1.000
_cell.angle_alpha   90.00
_cell.angle_beta   90.00
_cell.angle_gamma   90.00
#
_symmetry.space_group_name_H-M   'P 1'
#
loop_
_entity.id
_entity.type
_entity.pdbx_description
1 polymer ?
#
loop_
_entity_poly.entity_id
_entity_poly.type
_entity_poly.pdbx_seq_one_letter_code
_entity_poly.pdbx_strand_id
1 'polypeptide(L)'
;MYLFGNGLGNGLSLVPWSQGLVAGGVIGSPGSADSVITAAAHTTKACWTAIDAATYCWNPQPTLNAIASFSSQGPLRDGRLKPDLSAPGFGVASAKSANTAPQTALIVPDGMHVMEAGTSMSAPQITGTVALLLAQPTWANGGSTAIRGRLQQTARVDGFTGTVPNVAWGAGKLNAAAALAPVMSLLVSHPSKGQYIPPGKPDSVTVTLGGATADSVVLSLSRDGGGTYPIQLGALTSVTPGPPRSLQFFVDQSMATTQAKVRGVVYSAGTASATSFSDSLFLIQAPTAVEEVTTPTAPRFELSANKPNPFNPITTIGFGTEKFGRVTLRIYNAQGRLVRTLVDATLPAADYRVRWDGRNDAGRAVSSGIYLYDLASGGKRLTRKMSLLK
;
A
#
# COMPACT_ATOMS: atom_id res chain seq x y z
N MET A 1 2.91 -41.66 -10.20
CA MET A 1 3.36 -42.20 -8.92
C MET A 1 4.60 -43.03 -9.19
N TYR A 2 5.80 -42.52 -8.87
CA TYR A 2 6.98 -43.37 -8.79
C TYR A 2 6.86 -44.11 -7.47
N LEU A 3 6.39 -45.36 -7.52
CA LEU A 3 6.70 -46.28 -6.44
C LEU A 3 8.19 -46.55 -6.56
N PHE A 4 8.92 -46.47 -5.43
CA PHE A 4 10.29 -46.96 -5.35
C PHE A 4 10.28 -48.45 -5.68
N GLY A 5 10.43 -48.76 -6.96
CA GLY A 5 10.77 -50.09 -7.43
C GLY A 5 12.27 -50.25 -7.24
N ASN A 6 12.66 -51.15 -6.33
CA ASN A 6 14.02 -51.69 -6.25
C ASN A 6 14.58 -51.90 -7.66
N GLY A 7 15.73 -51.33 -7.98
CA GLY A 7 16.19 -51.37 -9.37
C GLY A 7 17.60 -50.88 -9.64
N LEU A 8 18.58 -51.24 -8.81
CA LEU A 8 19.86 -51.66 -9.41
C LEU A 8 19.59 -53.02 -10.05
N GLY A 9 19.41 -53.03 -11.38
CA GLY A 9 19.49 -54.20 -12.25
C GLY A 9 18.56 -55.39 -11.94
N ASN A 10 17.52 -55.57 -12.74
CA ASN A 10 17.37 -56.76 -13.58
C ASN A 10 16.13 -56.59 -14.47
N GLY A 11 16.33 -56.80 -15.77
CA GLY A 11 15.41 -56.43 -16.82
C GLY A 11 13.99 -56.97 -16.64
N LEU A 12 13.02 -56.05 -16.66
CA LEU A 12 11.73 -56.25 -17.28
C LEU A 12 11.39 -54.94 -18.01
N SER A 13 11.13 -55.05 -19.31
CA SER A 13 10.77 -53.95 -20.19
C SER A 13 9.53 -53.22 -19.68
N LEU A 14 9.66 -51.92 -19.41
CA LEU A 14 8.54 -51.02 -19.19
C LEU A 14 7.71 -50.96 -20.49
N VAL A 15 6.51 -51.55 -20.46
CA VAL A 15 5.53 -51.37 -21.55
C VAL A 15 4.96 -49.94 -21.41
N PRO A 16 5.07 -49.07 -22.43
CA PRO A 16 4.52 -47.73 -22.36
C PRO A 16 2.99 -47.82 -22.48
N TRP A 17 2.26 -47.43 -21.44
CA TRP A 17 0.84 -47.09 -21.60
C TRP A 17 0.74 -45.69 -22.22
N SER A 18 0.62 -45.62 -23.54
CA SER A 18 0.37 -44.38 -24.28
C SER A 18 -1.06 -44.34 -24.81
N GLN A 19 -2.04 -43.97 -23.98
CA GLN A 19 -3.35 -43.53 -24.47
C GLN A 19 -3.35 -42.03 -24.76
N GLY A 20 -2.53 -41.60 -25.74
CA GLY A 20 -2.61 -40.25 -26.31
C GLY A 20 -2.30 -39.08 -25.36
N LEU A 21 -1.91 -39.35 -24.11
CA LEU A 21 -1.45 -38.34 -23.16
C LEU A 21 0.07 -38.30 -23.22
N VAL A 22 0.60 -37.14 -23.60
CA VAL A 22 2.04 -36.85 -23.65
C VAL A 22 2.66 -37.18 -22.28
N ALA A 23 3.85 -37.79 -22.28
CA ALA A 23 4.56 -38.21 -21.08
C ALA A 23 4.59 -37.12 -20.00
N GLY A 24 3.94 -37.38 -18.87
CA GLY A 24 3.77 -36.47 -17.74
C GLY A 24 2.40 -36.74 -17.10
N GLY A 25 2.37 -37.53 -16.02
CA GLY A 25 1.12 -38.08 -15.47
C GLY A 25 0.06 -37.00 -15.26
N VAL A 26 -1.18 -37.28 -15.66
CA VAL A 26 -2.30 -36.36 -15.40
C VAL A 26 -2.45 -36.06 -13.91
N ILE A 27 -2.96 -34.88 -13.59
CA ILE A 27 -3.23 -34.47 -12.20
C ILE A 27 -4.16 -35.48 -11.53
N GLY A 28 -3.65 -36.13 -10.47
CA GLY A 28 -4.39 -37.13 -9.72
C GLY A 28 -5.37 -36.51 -8.71
N SER A 29 -6.42 -37.25 -8.36
CA SER A 29 -7.29 -36.94 -7.22
C SER A 29 -6.58 -37.27 -5.89
N PRO A 30 -6.73 -36.44 -4.84
CA PRO A 30 -7.63 -35.29 -4.71
C PRO A 30 -7.06 -33.95 -5.23
N GLY A 31 -5.86 -33.93 -5.84
CA GLY A 31 -5.24 -32.72 -6.40
C GLY A 31 -6.00 -32.08 -7.57
N SER A 32 -7.04 -32.73 -8.09
CA SER A 32 -7.96 -32.19 -9.10
C SER A 32 -9.09 -31.33 -8.52
N ALA A 33 -9.24 -31.27 -7.19
CA ALA A 33 -10.30 -30.50 -6.55
C ALA A 33 -10.08 -28.99 -6.63
N ASP A 34 -11.18 -28.23 -6.77
CA ASP A 34 -11.14 -26.76 -6.78
C ASP A 34 -10.63 -26.19 -5.47
N SER A 35 -10.99 -26.76 -4.33
CA SER A 35 -10.62 -26.23 -3.01
C SER A 35 -9.18 -26.53 -2.60
N VAL A 36 -8.47 -27.37 -3.36
CA VAL A 36 -7.10 -27.81 -3.06
C VAL A 36 -6.09 -26.93 -3.81
N ILE A 37 -4.98 -26.58 -3.14
CA ILE A 37 -3.81 -25.97 -3.77
C ILE A 37 -2.88 -27.11 -4.20
N THR A 38 -2.74 -27.31 -5.50
CA THR A 38 -2.06 -28.44 -6.13
C THR A 38 -0.65 -28.03 -6.54
N ALA A 39 0.35 -28.79 -6.06
CA ALA A 39 1.76 -28.51 -6.25
C ALA A 39 2.34 -29.25 -7.46
N ALA A 40 3.04 -28.51 -8.34
CA ALA A 40 4.05 -29.07 -9.22
C ALA A 40 5.42 -29.13 -8.52
N ALA A 41 6.31 -29.97 -9.04
CA ALA A 41 7.69 -30.06 -8.56
C ALA A 41 8.66 -29.49 -9.58
N HIS A 42 9.57 -28.63 -9.13
CA HIS A 42 10.74 -28.22 -9.92
C HIS A 42 12.05 -28.60 -9.24
N THR A 43 13.09 -28.69 -10.05
CA THR A 43 14.42 -29.14 -9.63
C THR A 43 15.21 -28.02 -8.98
N THR A 44 15.76 -28.29 -7.80
CA THR A 44 16.67 -27.35 -7.11
C THR A 44 18.04 -27.94 -6.82
N LYS A 45 18.20 -29.27 -6.87
CA LYS A 45 19.49 -29.91 -6.60
C LYS A 45 19.68 -31.18 -7.42
N ALA A 46 20.79 -31.23 -8.15
CA ALA A 46 21.19 -32.36 -8.99
C ALA A 46 22.16 -33.31 -8.26
N CYS A 47 23.03 -32.75 -7.41
CA CYS A 47 24.06 -33.48 -6.67
C CYS A 47 24.16 -32.97 -5.22
N TRP A 48 24.67 -33.81 -4.32
CA TRP A 48 24.88 -33.48 -2.91
C TRP A 48 26.02 -34.31 -2.32
N THR A 49 26.62 -33.80 -1.24
CA THR A 49 27.51 -34.58 -0.38
C THR A 49 26.66 -35.44 0.56
N ALA A 50 26.99 -36.73 0.69
CA ALA A 50 26.33 -37.65 1.61
C ALA A 50 27.15 -37.84 2.90
N ILE A 51 26.63 -38.66 3.82
CA ILE A 51 27.23 -38.94 5.14
C ILE A 51 28.61 -39.61 5.07
N ASP A 52 28.92 -40.32 3.98
CA ASP A 52 30.22 -40.92 3.71
C ASP A 52 31.23 -39.92 3.10
N ALA A 53 30.89 -38.63 3.08
CA ALA A 53 31.63 -37.54 2.43
C ALA A 53 31.78 -37.66 0.90
N ALA A 54 31.19 -38.67 0.26
CA ALA A 54 31.17 -38.77 -1.19
C ALA A 54 30.10 -37.86 -1.79
N THR A 55 30.32 -37.45 -3.05
CA THR A 55 29.35 -36.68 -3.82
C THR A 55 28.51 -37.63 -4.67
N TYR A 56 27.19 -37.56 -4.48
CA TYR A 56 26.22 -38.30 -5.27
C TYR A 56 25.42 -37.35 -6.15
N CYS A 57 25.04 -37.86 -7.32
CA CYS A 57 24.21 -37.15 -8.28
C CYS A 57 23.06 -38.04 -8.72
N TRP A 58 21.92 -37.43 -9.01
CA TRP A 58 20.86 -38.10 -9.76
C TRP A 58 21.37 -38.52 -11.14
N ASN A 59 20.96 -39.70 -11.61
CA ASN A 59 21.29 -40.20 -12.94
C ASN A 59 20.01 -40.63 -13.68
N PRO A 60 19.65 -40.00 -14.81
CA PRO A 60 20.34 -38.85 -15.41
C PRO A 60 20.28 -37.60 -14.52
N GLN A 61 21.27 -36.70 -14.66
CA GLN A 61 21.28 -35.45 -13.91
C GLN A 61 20.12 -34.55 -14.37
N PRO A 62 19.25 -34.08 -13.47
CA PRO A 62 18.15 -33.23 -13.83
C PRO A 62 18.65 -31.81 -14.14
N THR A 63 17.98 -31.15 -15.07
CA THR A 63 18.21 -29.72 -15.33
C THR A 63 17.72 -28.90 -14.13
N LEU A 64 18.64 -28.16 -13.50
CA LEU A 64 18.30 -27.26 -12.39
C LEU A 64 17.27 -26.22 -12.85
N ASN A 65 16.35 -25.88 -11.96
CA ASN A 65 15.23 -24.95 -12.15
C ASN A 65 14.17 -25.38 -13.17
N ALA A 66 14.38 -26.46 -13.92
CA ALA A 66 13.36 -27.02 -14.81
C ALA A 66 12.26 -27.73 -14.01
N ILE A 67 11.12 -27.97 -14.66
CA ILE A 67 10.07 -28.82 -14.11
C ILE A 67 10.65 -30.23 -13.92
N ALA A 68 10.35 -30.87 -12.80
CA ALA A 68 10.78 -32.24 -12.58
C ALA A 68 10.10 -33.16 -13.61
N SER A 69 10.85 -34.09 -14.20
CA SER A 69 10.34 -35.02 -15.23
C SER A 69 9.15 -35.86 -14.75
N PHE A 70 9.04 -36.08 -13.44
CA PHE A 70 7.94 -36.80 -12.81
C PHE A 70 6.73 -35.93 -12.44
N SER A 71 6.84 -34.61 -12.54
CA SER A 71 5.78 -33.70 -12.09
C SER A 71 4.56 -33.85 -12.99
N SER A 72 3.42 -34.15 -12.38
CA SER A 72 2.16 -34.25 -13.09
C SER A 72 1.77 -32.92 -13.74
N GLN A 73 1.18 -33.00 -14.94
CA GLN A 73 0.76 -31.83 -15.72
C GLN A 73 -0.74 -31.91 -16.00
N GLY A 74 -1.37 -30.74 -16.11
CA GLY A 74 -2.74 -30.62 -16.56
C GLY A 74 -2.89 -30.64 -18.09
N PRO A 75 -4.02 -30.15 -18.61
CA PRO A 75 -5.17 -29.68 -17.85
C PRO A 75 -5.88 -30.84 -17.14
N LEU A 76 -6.86 -30.53 -16.30
CA LEU A 76 -7.83 -31.52 -15.85
C LEU A 76 -8.67 -32.01 -17.04
N ARG A 77 -9.39 -33.12 -16.84
CA ARG A 77 -10.26 -33.71 -17.89
C ARG A 77 -11.32 -32.73 -18.43
N ASP A 78 -11.74 -31.77 -17.61
CA ASP A 78 -12.72 -30.74 -17.97
C ASP A 78 -12.08 -29.44 -18.49
N GLY A 79 -10.77 -29.45 -18.75
CA GLY A 79 -10.03 -28.30 -19.29
C GLY A 79 -9.56 -27.30 -18.24
N ARG A 80 -9.94 -27.43 -16.96
CA ARG A 80 -9.43 -26.54 -15.91
C ARG A 80 -7.92 -26.69 -15.73
N LEU A 81 -7.27 -25.59 -15.38
CA LEU A 81 -5.84 -25.55 -15.18
C LEU A 81 -5.43 -26.14 -13.82
N LYS A 82 -4.52 -27.10 -13.86
CA LYS A 82 -3.74 -27.59 -12.72
C LYS A 82 -2.34 -27.97 -13.23
N PRO A 83 -1.29 -27.96 -12.40
CA PRO A 83 -1.26 -27.58 -10.97
C PRO A 83 -1.50 -26.07 -10.77
N ASP A 84 -1.64 -25.61 -9.52
CA ASP A 84 -1.85 -24.17 -9.24
C ASP A 84 -0.53 -23.38 -9.30
N LEU A 85 0.56 -23.99 -8.83
CA LEU A 85 1.93 -23.48 -8.88
C LEU A 85 2.94 -24.61 -8.59
N SER A 86 4.21 -24.37 -8.85
CA SER A 86 5.32 -25.28 -8.53
C SER A 86 6.09 -24.84 -7.27
N ALA A 87 6.73 -25.80 -6.59
CA ALA A 87 7.70 -25.55 -5.54
C ALA A 87 8.87 -26.54 -5.64
N PRO A 88 10.01 -26.28 -4.97
CA PRO A 88 11.12 -27.24 -4.95
C PRO A 88 10.65 -28.65 -4.54
N GLY A 89 10.89 -29.62 -5.42
CA GLY A 89 10.45 -31.00 -5.20
C GLY A 89 11.42 -32.05 -5.66
N PHE A 90 12.54 -31.67 -6.28
CA PHE A 90 13.56 -32.61 -6.74
C PHE A 90 14.91 -32.19 -6.15
N GLY A 91 15.42 -33.02 -5.23
CA GLY A 91 16.66 -32.78 -4.50
C GLY A 91 16.42 -31.96 -3.22
N VAL A 92 15.37 -32.34 -2.47
CA VAL A 92 15.01 -31.71 -1.20
C VAL A 92 15.54 -32.56 -0.06
N ALA A 93 16.33 -31.97 0.84
CA ALA A 93 16.72 -32.64 2.09
C ALA A 93 15.62 -32.45 3.12
N SER A 94 15.13 -33.53 3.72
CA SER A 94 14.08 -33.51 4.75
C SER A 94 14.39 -34.49 5.87
N ALA A 95 13.68 -34.37 7.00
CA ALA A 95 13.96 -35.14 8.20
C ALA A 95 13.92 -36.66 7.94
N LYS A 96 14.97 -37.36 8.37
CA LYS A 96 15.07 -38.81 8.31
C LYS A 96 14.31 -39.43 9.47
N SER A 97 13.39 -40.34 9.18
CA SER A 97 12.74 -41.14 10.23
C SER A 97 13.75 -42.04 10.94
N ALA A 98 13.66 -42.14 12.26
CA ALA A 98 14.47 -43.09 13.04
C ALA A 98 14.11 -44.55 12.75
N ASN A 99 12.95 -44.81 12.14
CA ASN A 99 12.48 -46.16 11.79
C ASN A 99 12.75 -46.56 10.34
N THR A 100 13.46 -45.73 9.56
CA THR A 100 13.85 -46.06 8.18
C THR A 100 15.36 -46.24 8.07
N ALA A 101 15.78 -47.14 7.17
CA ALA A 101 17.19 -47.38 6.84
C ALA A 101 17.45 -46.98 5.37
N PRO A 102 17.47 -45.67 5.06
CA PRO A 102 17.75 -45.20 3.70
C PRO A 102 19.18 -45.53 3.29
N GLN A 103 19.42 -45.61 1.98
CA GLN A 103 20.76 -45.80 1.43
C GLN A 103 21.71 -44.69 1.90
N THR A 104 22.94 -45.02 2.25
CA THR A 104 23.99 -44.08 2.68
C THR A 104 24.11 -42.89 1.73
N ALA A 105 24.02 -43.14 0.42
CA ALA A 105 24.06 -42.14 -0.64
C ALA A 105 22.98 -41.04 -0.53
N LEU A 106 21.85 -41.32 0.12
CA LEU A 106 20.76 -40.36 0.30
C LEU A 106 20.83 -39.61 1.63
N ILE A 107 21.59 -40.11 2.61
CA ILE A 107 21.71 -39.48 3.93
C ILE A 107 22.68 -38.30 3.82
N VAL A 108 22.24 -37.11 4.20
CA VAL A 108 23.10 -35.91 4.15
C VAL A 108 24.10 -35.91 5.34
N PRO A 109 25.14 -35.05 5.34
CA PRO A 109 26.28 -35.18 6.27
C PRO A 109 25.93 -35.08 7.76
N ASP A 110 24.79 -34.49 8.12
CA ASP A 110 24.33 -34.43 9.50
C ASP A 110 23.77 -35.75 10.05
N GLY A 111 23.54 -36.75 9.19
CA GLY A 111 22.95 -38.04 9.56
C GLY A 111 21.46 -38.00 9.94
N MET A 112 20.86 -36.80 9.97
CA MET A 112 19.50 -36.54 10.44
C MET A 112 18.53 -36.25 9.29
N HIS A 113 19.02 -35.97 8.08
CA HIS A 113 18.17 -35.73 6.92
C HIS A 113 18.51 -36.66 5.74
N VAL A 114 17.52 -36.83 4.87
CA VAL A 114 17.61 -37.61 3.63
C VAL A 114 17.26 -36.75 2.43
N MET A 115 17.93 -37.01 1.32
CA MET A 115 17.64 -36.41 0.03
C MET A 115 16.45 -37.13 -0.63
N GLU A 116 15.42 -36.37 -0.98
CA GLU A 116 14.19 -36.89 -1.57
C GLU A 116 13.79 -36.14 -2.85
N ALA A 117 12.90 -36.78 -3.61
CA ALA A 117 12.32 -36.24 -4.82
C ALA A 117 10.85 -36.68 -4.96
N GLY A 118 9.98 -35.72 -5.26
CA GLY A 118 8.55 -35.95 -5.48
C GLY A 118 7.76 -34.65 -5.38
N THR A 119 6.57 -34.62 -5.97
CA THR A 119 5.58 -33.57 -5.68
C THR A 119 5.16 -33.60 -4.20
N SER A 120 5.32 -34.74 -3.53
CA SER A 120 5.24 -34.90 -2.07
C SER A 120 6.22 -34.02 -1.29
N MET A 121 7.32 -33.57 -1.89
CA MET A 121 8.28 -32.65 -1.27
C MET A 121 7.93 -31.18 -1.58
N SER A 122 7.28 -30.92 -2.71
CA SER A 122 6.80 -29.58 -3.09
C SER A 122 5.59 -29.14 -2.29
N ALA A 123 4.62 -30.04 -2.09
CA ALA A 123 3.40 -29.76 -1.34
C ALA A 123 3.67 -29.20 0.07
N PRO A 124 4.52 -29.80 0.93
CA PRO A 124 4.78 -29.27 2.28
C PRO A 124 5.49 -27.91 2.27
N GLN A 125 6.24 -27.55 1.22
CA GLN A 125 6.82 -26.20 1.12
C GLN A 125 5.77 -25.13 0.86
N ILE A 126 4.79 -25.44 0.00
CA ILE A 126 3.61 -24.59 -0.19
C ILE A 126 2.84 -24.53 1.13
N THR A 127 2.59 -25.66 1.79
CA THR A 127 1.91 -25.72 3.10
C THR A 127 2.61 -24.87 4.16
N GLY A 128 3.93 -24.94 4.29
CA GLY A 128 4.70 -24.12 5.22
C GLY A 128 4.57 -22.61 4.92
N THR A 129 4.58 -22.24 3.64
CA THR A 129 4.32 -20.84 3.23
C THR A 129 2.90 -20.41 3.59
N VAL A 130 1.91 -21.27 3.37
CA VAL A 130 0.51 -21.02 3.75
C VAL A 130 0.37 -20.87 5.26
N ALA A 131 1.05 -21.69 6.05
CA ALA A 131 1.04 -21.58 7.51
C ALA A 131 1.62 -20.23 7.98
N LEU A 132 2.72 -19.79 7.37
CA LEU A 132 3.30 -18.48 7.65
C LEU A 132 2.39 -17.31 7.21
N LEU A 133 1.66 -17.47 6.09
CA LEU A 133 0.64 -16.52 5.68
C LEU A 133 -0.46 -16.44 6.74
N LEU A 134 -1.06 -17.58 7.09
CA LEU A 134 -2.14 -17.68 8.09
C LEU A 134 -1.74 -17.14 9.47
N ALA A 135 -0.44 -17.16 9.82
CA ALA A 135 0.07 -16.55 11.05
C ALA A 135 0.01 -15.00 11.03
N GLN A 136 -0.13 -14.37 9.86
CA GLN A 136 -0.27 -12.92 9.74
C GLN A 136 -1.73 -12.50 9.99
N PRO A 137 -2.00 -11.43 10.76
CA PRO A 137 -3.36 -10.95 11.04
C PRO A 137 -4.21 -10.71 9.79
N THR A 138 -3.59 -10.23 8.71
CA THR A 138 -4.24 -9.96 7.42
C THR A 138 -4.84 -11.23 6.79
N TRP A 139 -4.26 -12.39 7.06
CA TRP A 139 -4.61 -13.66 6.41
C TRP A 139 -5.14 -14.71 7.37
N ALA A 140 -5.25 -14.42 8.67
CA ALA A 140 -5.64 -15.38 9.70
C ALA A 140 -6.96 -16.11 9.42
N ASN A 141 -7.89 -15.45 8.72
CA ASN A 141 -9.19 -16.00 8.30
C ASN A 141 -9.29 -16.17 6.77
N GLY A 142 -8.15 -16.22 6.07
CA GLY A 142 -8.10 -16.35 4.62
C GLY A 142 -8.55 -17.74 4.16
N GLY A 143 -9.60 -17.80 3.32
CA GLY A 143 -10.00 -19.06 2.67
C GLY A 143 -8.99 -19.52 1.61
N SER A 144 -9.08 -20.79 1.20
CA SER A 144 -8.14 -21.41 0.24
C SER A 144 -8.05 -20.66 -1.09
N THR A 145 -9.16 -20.07 -1.57
CA THR A 145 -9.18 -19.23 -2.78
C THR A 145 -8.33 -17.96 -2.63
N ALA A 146 -8.47 -17.22 -1.53
CA ALA A 146 -7.70 -15.99 -1.29
C ALA A 146 -6.21 -16.30 -1.14
N ILE A 147 -5.87 -17.35 -0.38
CA ILE A 147 -4.50 -17.79 -0.17
C ILE A 147 -3.87 -18.25 -1.50
N ARG A 148 -4.55 -19.09 -2.27
CA ARG A 148 -4.08 -19.49 -3.60
C ARG A 148 -3.86 -18.30 -4.51
N GLY A 149 -4.81 -17.35 -4.55
CA GLY A 149 -4.67 -16.13 -5.34
C GLY A 149 -3.40 -15.36 -4.97
N ARG A 150 -3.10 -15.22 -3.66
CA ARG A 150 -1.85 -14.60 -3.19
C ARG A 150 -0.59 -15.33 -3.66
N LEU A 151 -0.58 -16.66 -3.54
CA LEU A 151 0.55 -17.47 -3.98
C LEU A 151 0.76 -17.38 -5.49
N GLN A 152 -0.31 -17.39 -6.27
CA GLN A 152 -0.26 -17.28 -7.74
C GLN A 152 0.20 -15.89 -8.19
N GLN A 153 -0.33 -14.82 -7.59
CA GLN A 153 0.04 -13.43 -7.92
C GLN A 153 1.52 -13.12 -7.64
N THR A 154 2.13 -13.85 -6.71
CA THR A 154 3.52 -13.61 -6.27
C THR A 154 4.50 -14.62 -6.84
N ALA A 155 4.02 -15.62 -7.60
CA ALA A 155 4.84 -16.66 -8.19
C ALA A 155 5.91 -16.06 -9.12
N ARG A 156 7.12 -16.63 -9.08
CA ARG A 156 8.23 -16.26 -9.97
C ARG A 156 8.02 -16.89 -11.35
N VAL A 157 8.36 -16.09 -12.35
CA VAL A 157 8.34 -16.46 -13.76
C VAL A 157 9.77 -16.32 -14.28
N ASP A 158 10.24 -17.30 -15.04
CA ASP A 158 11.55 -17.28 -15.67
C ASP A 158 11.54 -18.04 -17.01
N GLY A 159 12.72 -18.20 -17.61
CA GLY A 159 12.86 -18.88 -18.91
C GLY A 159 12.37 -20.33 -18.92
N PHE A 160 12.32 -21.02 -17.77
CA PHE A 160 11.80 -22.38 -17.68
C PHE A 160 10.28 -22.43 -17.58
N THR A 161 9.68 -21.44 -16.92
CA THR A 161 8.21 -21.39 -16.79
C THR A 161 7.54 -20.97 -18.09
N GLY A 162 8.24 -20.17 -18.91
CA GLY A 162 7.67 -19.54 -20.09
C GLY A 162 6.49 -18.63 -19.72
N THR A 163 5.53 -18.50 -20.63
CA THR A 163 4.27 -17.79 -20.36
C THR A 163 3.40 -18.61 -19.41
N VAL A 164 3.04 -18.00 -18.28
CA VAL A 164 2.16 -18.56 -17.25
C VAL A 164 0.86 -17.73 -17.19
N PRO A 165 -0.27 -18.32 -16.77
CA PRO A 165 -0.39 -19.66 -16.23
C PRO A 165 -0.44 -20.75 -17.32
N ASN A 166 0.15 -21.92 -17.05
CA ASN A 166 0.14 -23.07 -17.99
C ASN A 166 0.05 -24.42 -17.27
N VAL A 167 -0.13 -25.49 -18.04
CA VAL A 167 -0.47 -26.83 -17.53
C VAL A 167 0.69 -27.55 -16.84
N ALA A 168 1.93 -27.09 -17.02
CA ALA A 168 3.10 -27.65 -16.35
C ALA A 168 3.44 -26.90 -15.05
N TRP A 169 3.32 -25.58 -15.08
CA TRP A 169 3.82 -24.69 -14.02
C TRP A 169 2.73 -24.06 -13.16
N GLY A 170 1.46 -24.19 -13.55
CA GLY A 170 0.40 -23.35 -12.97
C GLY A 170 0.76 -21.88 -13.16
N ALA A 171 0.68 -21.09 -12.09
CA ALA A 171 1.09 -19.68 -12.09
C ALA A 171 2.62 -19.44 -12.06
N GLY A 172 3.46 -20.47 -11.92
CA GLY A 172 4.92 -20.34 -11.88
C GLY A 172 5.54 -21.00 -10.65
N LYS A 173 6.65 -20.43 -10.15
CA LYS A 173 7.41 -20.95 -9.00
C LYS A 173 7.03 -20.23 -7.72
N LEU A 174 6.77 -20.98 -6.64
CA LEU A 174 6.51 -20.44 -5.32
C LEU A 174 7.56 -19.38 -4.92
N ASN A 175 7.07 -18.22 -4.51
CA ASN A 175 7.90 -17.13 -3.99
C ASN A 175 7.47 -16.81 -2.56
N ALA A 176 7.92 -17.63 -1.60
CA ALA A 176 7.49 -17.48 -0.21
C ALA A 176 7.74 -16.06 0.33
N ALA A 177 8.89 -15.46 0.02
CA ALA A 177 9.22 -14.09 0.44
C ALA A 177 8.23 -13.05 -0.10
N ALA A 178 7.90 -13.10 -1.41
CA ALA A 178 6.94 -12.16 -1.99
C ALA A 178 5.50 -12.44 -1.52
N ALA A 179 5.13 -13.71 -1.34
CA ALA A 179 3.83 -14.08 -0.79
C ALA A 179 3.65 -13.50 0.62
N LEU A 180 4.67 -13.65 1.48
CA LEU A 180 4.67 -13.19 2.86
C LEU A 180 4.92 -11.68 3.02
N ALA A 181 5.35 -11.00 1.95
CA ALA A 181 5.55 -9.56 1.99
C ALA A 181 4.24 -8.85 2.36
N PRO A 182 4.29 -7.75 3.13
CA PRO A 182 3.09 -7.01 3.50
C PRO A 182 2.34 -6.54 2.25
N VAL A 183 1.02 -6.78 2.22
CA VAL A 183 0.16 -6.23 1.15
C VAL A 183 -0.07 -4.76 1.46
N MET A 184 0.29 -3.89 0.52
CA MET A 184 -0.03 -2.48 0.64
C MET A 184 -1.54 -2.30 0.66
N SER A 185 -2.04 -1.55 1.63
CA SER A 185 -3.44 -1.15 1.70
C SER A 185 -3.50 0.36 1.90
N LEU A 186 -4.54 0.98 1.36
CA LEU A 186 -4.77 2.41 1.51
C LEU A 186 -6.19 2.61 2.04
N LEU A 187 -6.34 3.48 3.03
CA LEU A 187 -7.63 3.99 3.48
C LEU A 187 -7.64 5.50 3.25
N VAL A 188 -8.67 6.01 2.59
CA VAL A 188 -8.95 7.45 2.51
C VAL A 188 -10.00 7.79 3.56
N SER A 189 -9.58 8.34 4.70
CA SER A 189 -10.45 8.59 5.85
C SER A 189 -11.05 10.01 5.88
N HIS A 190 -10.51 10.93 5.08
CA HIS A 190 -11.06 12.27 4.89
C HIS A 190 -10.94 12.68 3.41
N PRO A 191 -11.96 13.29 2.78
CA PRO A 191 -13.21 13.78 3.37
C PRO A 191 -14.15 12.70 3.92
N SER A 192 -14.86 13.03 4.99
CA SER A 192 -15.80 12.12 5.65
C SER A 192 -17.18 12.10 4.95
N LYS A 193 -18.01 11.10 5.28
CA LYS A 193 -19.31 10.89 4.64
C LYS A 193 -20.22 12.12 4.76
N GLY A 194 -20.72 12.61 3.62
CA GLY A 194 -21.66 13.73 3.58
C GLY A 194 -21.04 15.07 3.99
N GLN A 195 -19.72 15.13 4.15
CA GLN A 195 -19.05 16.37 4.51
C GLN A 195 -19.32 17.45 3.46
N TYR A 196 -19.51 18.66 3.95
CA TYR A 196 -19.64 19.84 3.13
C TYR A 196 -18.33 20.63 3.13
N ILE A 197 -17.80 20.89 1.94
CA ILE A 197 -16.54 21.61 1.73
C ILE A 197 -16.84 22.86 0.89
N PRO A 198 -16.80 24.07 1.47
CA PRO A 198 -17.01 25.30 0.72
C PRO A 198 -15.81 25.61 -0.20
N PRO A 199 -16.04 25.97 -1.47
CA PRO A 199 -15.01 26.56 -2.33
C PRO A 199 -14.37 27.81 -1.72
N GLY A 200 -13.13 28.09 -2.12
CA GLY A 200 -12.37 29.25 -1.68
C GLY A 200 -11.63 29.07 -0.35
N LYS A 201 -11.65 27.87 0.24
CA LYS A 201 -10.92 27.54 1.48
C LYS A 201 -9.95 26.38 1.26
N PRO A 202 -8.84 26.32 2.03
CA PRO A 202 -8.03 25.12 2.09
C PRO A 202 -8.80 24.00 2.80
N ASP A 203 -8.63 22.77 2.30
CA ASP A 203 -9.02 21.54 2.98
C ASP A 203 -7.90 20.50 2.76
N SER A 204 -8.14 19.26 3.16
CA SER A 204 -7.17 18.18 3.05
C SER A 204 -7.81 16.88 2.60
N VAL A 205 -6.96 15.93 2.22
CA VAL A 205 -7.32 14.52 2.10
C VAL A 205 -6.43 13.76 3.06
N THR A 206 -7.04 12.95 3.94
CA THR A 206 -6.30 12.16 4.91
C THR A 206 -6.30 10.70 4.48
N VAL A 207 -5.11 10.10 4.47
CA VAL A 207 -4.92 8.70 4.11
C VAL A 207 -4.11 7.95 5.16
N THR A 208 -4.41 6.66 5.32
CA THR A 208 -3.65 5.72 6.13
C THR A 208 -3.12 4.62 5.23
N LEU A 209 -1.80 4.46 5.19
CA LEU A 209 -1.15 3.38 4.47
C LEU A 209 -0.90 2.20 5.42
N GLY A 210 -1.25 0.99 4.98
CA GLY A 210 -0.89 -0.26 5.62
C GLY A 210 0.09 -1.06 4.76
N GLY A 211 0.76 -2.04 5.38
CA GLY A 211 1.64 -2.97 4.68
C GLY A 211 3.09 -2.48 4.59
N ALA A 212 3.48 -1.91 3.44
CA ALA A 212 4.86 -1.52 3.13
C ALA A 212 4.94 -0.04 2.71
N THR A 213 6.15 0.53 2.74
CA THR A 213 6.41 1.92 2.33
C THR A 213 6.16 2.10 0.83
N ALA A 214 5.37 3.11 0.49
CA ALA A 214 5.08 3.50 -0.88
C ALA A 214 5.98 4.66 -1.34
N ASP A 215 6.36 4.64 -2.62
CA ASP A 215 7.10 5.74 -3.25
C ASP A 215 6.21 6.99 -3.31
N SER A 216 4.94 6.80 -3.69
CA SER A 216 3.95 7.87 -3.64
C SER A 216 2.52 7.37 -3.48
N VAL A 217 1.66 8.27 -2.99
CA VAL A 217 0.20 8.13 -3.01
C VAL A 217 -0.36 9.31 -3.77
N VAL A 218 -0.88 9.07 -4.98
CA VAL A 218 -1.49 10.09 -5.83
C VAL A 218 -2.96 10.22 -5.48
N LEU A 219 -3.40 11.46 -5.23
CA LEU A 219 -4.76 11.78 -4.82
C LEU A 219 -5.48 12.53 -5.94
N SER A 220 -6.65 12.04 -6.30
CA SER A 220 -7.48 12.61 -7.37
C SER A 220 -8.93 12.79 -6.90
N LEU A 221 -9.58 13.82 -7.43
CA LEU A 221 -10.96 14.18 -7.17
C LEU A 221 -11.83 13.88 -8.39
N SER A 222 -12.95 13.22 -8.11
CA SER A 222 -14.08 13.03 -9.01
C SER A 222 -15.13 14.11 -8.75
N ARG A 223 -15.79 14.54 -9.82
CA ARG A 223 -16.99 15.39 -9.75
C ARG A 223 -18.30 14.68 -10.14
N ASP A 224 -18.22 13.45 -10.64
CA ASP A 224 -19.32 12.69 -11.24
C ASP A 224 -19.69 11.42 -10.43
N GLY A 225 -19.40 11.43 -9.12
CA GLY A 225 -19.68 10.29 -8.24
C GLY A 225 -18.67 9.15 -8.31
N GLY A 226 -17.60 9.28 -9.11
CA GLY A 226 -16.50 8.33 -9.21
C GLY A 226 -16.39 7.63 -10.57
N GLY A 227 -17.09 8.12 -11.59
CA GLY A 227 -16.94 7.66 -12.97
C GLY A 227 -15.58 8.08 -13.53
N THR A 228 -15.16 9.32 -13.26
CA THR A 228 -13.86 9.85 -13.68
C THR A 228 -13.16 10.61 -12.56
N TYR A 229 -11.82 10.68 -12.62
CA TYR A 229 -11.00 11.38 -11.62
C TYR A 229 -10.06 12.40 -12.30
N PRO A 230 -10.60 13.43 -12.97
CA PRO A 230 -9.83 14.32 -13.83
C PRO A 230 -9.00 15.35 -13.06
N ILE A 231 -9.31 15.61 -11.79
CA ILE A 231 -8.64 16.65 -10.99
C ILE A 231 -7.59 15.96 -10.10
N GLN A 232 -6.31 16.20 -10.34
CA GLN A 232 -5.25 15.73 -9.46
C GLN A 232 -5.03 16.74 -8.32
N LEU A 233 -5.29 16.30 -7.08
CA LEU A 233 -5.12 17.13 -5.89
C LEU A 233 -3.65 17.25 -5.47
N GLY A 234 -2.86 16.21 -5.77
CA GLY A 234 -1.43 16.16 -5.51
C GLY A 234 -0.97 14.73 -5.19
N ALA A 235 0.24 14.61 -4.65
CA ALA A 235 0.80 13.34 -4.22
C ALA A 235 1.56 13.48 -2.90
N LEU A 236 1.42 12.47 -2.03
CA LEU A 236 2.31 12.27 -0.90
C LEU A 236 3.47 11.39 -1.36
N THR A 237 4.71 11.70 -0.98
CA THR A 237 5.90 10.92 -1.34
C THR A 237 6.48 10.20 -0.13
N SER A 238 7.15 9.07 -0.35
CA SER A 238 7.81 8.27 0.70
C SER A 238 6.88 8.01 1.90
N VAL A 239 5.70 7.48 1.59
CA VAL A 239 4.63 7.25 2.57
C VAL A 239 4.92 5.95 3.29
N THR A 240 5.25 6.01 4.57
CA THR A 240 5.44 4.82 5.40
C THR A 240 4.10 4.35 5.96
N PRO A 241 3.90 3.04 6.18
CA PRO A 241 2.75 2.55 6.90
C PRO A 241 2.68 3.13 8.30
N GLY A 242 1.46 3.30 8.83
CA GLY A 242 1.25 3.77 10.20
C GLY A 242 0.24 4.90 10.29
N PRO A 243 0.49 5.96 11.07
CA PRO A 243 -0.52 6.97 11.38
C PRO A 243 -1.01 7.71 10.13
N PRO A 244 -2.24 8.27 10.17
CA PRO A 244 -2.80 9.00 9.03
C PRO A 244 -1.93 10.18 8.61
N ARG A 245 -1.83 10.42 7.31
CA ARG A 245 -1.14 11.57 6.70
C ARG A 245 -2.12 12.37 5.86
N SER A 246 -1.99 13.69 5.88
CA SER A 246 -2.89 14.59 5.15
C SER A 246 -2.17 15.35 4.04
N LEU A 247 -2.74 15.35 2.84
CA LEU A 247 -2.38 16.26 1.77
C LEU A 247 -3.30 17.48 1.84
N GLN A 248 -2.74 18.68 2.00
CA GLN A 248 -3.50 19.92 1.93
C GLN A 248 -3.72 20.33 0.46
N PHE A 249 -4.91 20.83 0.14
CA PHE A 249 -5.23 21.38 -1.17
C PHE A 249 -6.18 22.58 -1.05
N PHE A 250 -6.19 23.45 -2.05
CA PHE A 250 -7.13 24.56 -2.13
C PHE A 250 -8.37 24.14 -2.93
N VAL A 251 -9.56 24.40 -2.39
CA VAL A 251 -10.82 24.02 -3.02
C VAL A 251 -11.23 25.11 -4.00
N ASP A 252 -10.96 24.90 -5.28
CA ASP A 252 -11.34 25.85 -6.34
C ASP A 252 -12.85 25.77 -6.65
N GLN A 253 -13.44 26.88 -7.12
CA GLN A 253 -14.84 26.91 -7.54
C GLN A 253 -15.14 25.96 -8.70
N SER A 254 -14.16 25.68 -9.56
CA SER A 254 -14.28 24.67 -10.63
C SER A 254 -14.46 23.24 -10.10
N MET A 255 -14.16 23.00 -8.82
CA MET A 255 -14.34 21.69 -8.17
C MET A 255 -15.77 21.46 -7.68
N ALA A 256 -16.66 22.46 -7.80
CA ALA A 256 -18.01 22.38 -7.26
C ALA A 256 -18.83 21.22 -7.85
N THR A 257 -19.46 20.43 -6.97
CA THR A 257 -20.33 19.29 -7.30
C THR A 257 -21.10 18.82 -6.05
N THR A 258 -22.22 18.12 -6.26
CA THR A 258 -22.91 17.35 -5.20
C THR A 258 -22.41 15.91 -5.09
N GLN A 259 -21.55 15.47 -5.99
CA GLN A 259 -21.11 14.08 -6.14
C GLN A 259 -19.59 13.95 -6.06
N ALA A 260 -18.96 14.71 -5.15
CA ALA A 260 -17.52 14.67 -5.00
C ALA A 260 -17.08 13.32 -4.43
N LYS A 261 -16.01 12.75 -4.97
CA LYS A 261 -15.41 11.51 -4.46
C LYS A 261 -13.90 11.56 -4.63
N VAL A 262 -13.14 11.11 -3.63
CA VAL A 262 -11.67 11.05 -3.71
C VAL A 262 -11.23 9.64 -4.07
N ARG A 263 -10.16 9.54 -4.86
CA ARG A 263 -9.40 8.32 -5.11
C ARG A 263 -7.95 8.53 -4.71
N GLY A 264 -7.40 7.59 -3.96
CA GLY A 264 -5.98 7.46 -3.73
C GLY A 264 -5.42 6.24 -4.45
N VAL A 265 -4.30 6.41 -5.16
CA VAL A 265 -3.56 5.33 -5.82
C VAL A 265 -2.15 5.29 -5.25
N VAL A 266 -1.78 4.15 -4.69
CA VAL A 266 -0.45 3.87 -4.15
C VAL A 266 0.45 3.39 -5.28
N TYR A 267 1.63 3.98 -5.41
CA TYR A 267 2.68 3.54 -6.34
C TYR A 267 3.90 3.05 -5.57
N SER A 268 4.45 1.91 -6.02
CA SER A 268 5.70 1.32 -5.53
C SER A 268 6.48 0.78 -6.72
N ALA A 269 7.76 1.13 -6.84
CA ALA A 269 8.61 0.85 -7.98
C ALA A 269 7.94 1.24 -9.32
N GLY A 270 7.26 2.39 -9.36
CA GLY A 270 6.56 2.88 -10.54
C GLY A 270 5.26 2.16 -10.90
N THR A 271 4.83 1.15 -10.13
CA THR A 271 3.63 0.35 -10.41
C THR A 271 2.52 0.64 -9.40
N ALA A 272 1.29 0.79 -9.89
CA ALA A 272 0.12 0.94 -9.01
C ALA A 272 -0.06 -0.33 -8.15
N SER A 273 0.04 -0.17 -6.84
CA SER A 273 0.11 -1.28 -5.87
C SER A 273 -1.17 -1.41 -5.03
N ALA A 274 -1.91 -0.32 -4.82
CA ALA A 274 -3.22 -0.33 -4.17
C ALA A 274 -4.04 0.89 -4.61
N THR A 275 -5.36 0.76 -4.62
CA THR A 275 -6.27 1.90 -4.85
C THR A 275 -7.34 1.91 -3.77
N SER A 276 -7.70 3.10 -3.31
CA SER A 276 -8.74 3.31 -2.31
C SER A 276 -9.53 4.57 -2.64
N PHE A 277 -10.73 4.65 -2.08
CA PHE A 277 -11.66 5.73 -2.33
C PHE A 277 -12.18 6.29 -1.02
N SER A 278 -12.66 7.53 -1.03
CA SER A 278 -13.48 8.01 0.08
C SER A 278 -14.75 7.18 0.18
N ASP A 279 -15.14 6.80 1.40
CA ASP A 279 -16.23 5.84 1.67
C ASP A 279 -17.61 6.32 1.16
N SER A 280 -17.79 7.61 0.95
CA SER A 280 -19.05 8.19 0.49
C SER A 280 -18.83 9.45 -0.33
N LEU A 281 -19.89 9.85 -1.04
CA LEU A 281 -19.94 11.16 -1.69
C LEU A 281 -19.93 12.27 -0.64
N PHE A 282 -19.28 13.37 -1.00
CA PHE A 282 -19.27 14.61 -0.23
C PHE A 282 -19.63 15.78 -1.16
N LEU A 283 -19.90 16.93 -0.56
CA LEU A 283 -20.43 18.11 -1.25
C LEU A 283 -19.31 19.14 -1.37
N ILE A 284 -19.06 19.64 -2.58
CA ILE A 284 -18.25 20.84 -2.81
C ILE A 284 -19.19 21.89 -3.38
N GLN A 285 -19.69 22.80 -2.56
CA GLN A 285 -20.67 23.79 -3.02
C GLN A 285 -20.50 25.10 -2.28
N ALA A 286 -20.80 26.23 -2.92
CA ALA A 286 -20.96 27.48 -2.16
C ALA A 286 -22.15 27.32 -1.19
N PRO A 287 -22.10 27.91 0.02
CA PRO A 287 -23.17 27.74 0.98
C PRO A 287 -24.45 28.37 0.43
N THR A 288 -25.51 27.58 0.31
CA THR A 288 -26.86 28.08 0.03
C THR A 288 -27.59 28.24 1.36
N ALA A 289 -27.33 29.33 2.06
CA ALA A 289 -28.19 29.74 3.18
C ALA A 289 -29.33 30.59 2.62
N VAL A 290 -30.57 30.29 3.03
CA VAL A 290 -31.62 31.31 3.09
C VAL A 290 -31.34 32.10 4.37
N GLU A 291 -30.42 33.05 4.29
CA GLU A 291 -30.35 34.13 5.27
C GLU A 291 -31.13 35.33 4.72
N GLU A 292 -31.96 35.90 5.58
CA GLU A 292 -32.63 37.16 5.37
C GLU A 292 -31.64 38.18 4.78
N VAL A 293 -32.04 38.81 3.67
CA VAL A 293 -31.20 39.71 2.88
C VAL A 293 -30.70 40.85 3.77
N THR A 294 -29.49 40.70 4.30
CA THR A 294 -28.61 41.82 4.55
C THR A 294 -27.62 41.82 3.39
N THR A 295 -27.84 42.78 2.49
CA THR A 295 -27.02 43.06 1.32
C THR A 295 -25.53 42.84 1.63
N PRO A 296 -24.76 42.06 0.85
CA PRO A 296 -23.33 41.91 1.06
C PRO A 296 -22.72 43.31 0.97
N THR A 297 -22.33 43.86 2.11
CA THR A 297 -21.63 45.13 2.13
C THR A 297 -20.25 44.84 1.58
N ALA A 298 -19.88 45.51 0.48
CA ALA A 298 -18.55 45.37 -0.10
C ALA A 298 -17.48 45.44 1.01
N PRO A 299 -16.50 44.51 1.06
CA PRO A 299 -15.51 44.47 2.11
C PRO A 299 -14.81 45.84 2.18
N ARG A 300 -14.72 46.40 3.39
CA ARG A 300 -14.14 47.72 3.63
C ARG A 300 -12.73 47.54 4.15
N PHE A 301 -11.89 48.57 3.96
CA PHE A 301 -10.60 48.60 4.62
C PHE A 301 -10.83 48.88 6.12
N GLU A 302 -10.81 47.83 6.93
CA GLU A 302 -11.12 47.90 8.36
C GLU A 302 -10.17 47.04 9.21
N LEU A 303 -10.02 47.42 10.48
CA LEU A 303 -9.26 46.67 11.47
C LEU A 303 -10.15 46.48 12.71
N SER A 304 -10.52 45.23 12.98
CA SER A 304 -11.38 44.88 14.10
C SER A 304 -10.60 44.86 15.43
N ALA A 305 -11.32 45.01 16.54
CA ALA A 305 -10.73 44.74 17.84
C ALA A 305 -10.34 43.25 17.95
N ASN A 306 -9.15 42.98 18.48
CA ASN A 306 -8.70 41.63 18.75
C ASN A 306 -9.57 40.97 19.83
N LYS A 307 -9.83 39.67 19.68
CA LYS A 307 -10.63 38.89 20.64
C LYS A 307 -9.91 37.57 20.98
N PRO A 308 -9.72 37.26 22.28
CA PRO A 308 -10.03 38.09 23.46
C PRO A 308 -9.09 39.31 23.60
N ASN A 309 -9.48 40.31 24.42
CA ASN A 309 -8.65 41.43 24.86
C ASN A 309 -9.12 41.93 26.25
N PRO A 310 -8.33 41.81 27.33
CA PRO A 310 -6.97 41.25 27.38
C PRO A 310 -6.93 39.76 26.99
N PHE A 311 -5.77 39.27 26.56
CA PHE A 311 -5.58 37.88 26.13
C PHE A 311 -4.38 37.21 26.82
N ASN A 312 -4.39 35.88 26.93
CA ASN A 312 -3.31 35.08 27.52
C ASN A 312 -3.19 33.70 26.82
N PRO A 313 -2.09 33.39 26.11
CA PRO A 313 -1.27 34.29 25.31
C PRO A 313 -1.81 34.41 23.87
N ILE A 314 -3.01 33.88 23.58
CA ILE A 314 -3.55 33.80 22.21
C ILE A 314 -4.71 34.80 22.00
N THR A 315 -4.67 35.54 20.89
CA THR A 315 -5.77 36.40 20.42
C THR A 315 -5.95 36.30 18.91
N THR A 316 -7.15 36.63 18.42
CA THR A 316 -7.47 36.70 16.99
C THR A 316 -7.70 38.15 16.59
N ILE A 317 -7.02 38.60 15.54
CA ILE A 317 -7.17 39.92 14.95
C ILE A 317 -7.92 39.78 13.63
N GLY A 318 -9.07 40.46 13.50
CA GLY A 318 -9.84 40.56 12.26
C GLY A 318 -9.48 41.82 11.47
N PHE A 319 -9.41 41.73 10.14
CA PHE A 319 -9.23 42.88 9.27
C PHE A 319 -9.87 42.67 7.90
N GLY A 320 -10.38 43.74 7.31
CA GLY A 320 -10.97 43.76 5.97
C GLY A 320 -10.06 44.44 4.96
N THR A 321 -10.13 43.98 3.71
CA THR A 321 -9.41 44.56 2.57
C THR A 321 -10.40 44.92 1.48
N GLU A 322 -10.35 46.18 1.03
CA GLU A 322 -11.32 46.73 0.08
C GLU A 322 -10.97 46.40 -1.38
N LYS A 323 -9.68 46.18 -1.66
CA LYS A 323 -9.15 45.97 -3.01
C LYS A 323 -8.04 44.92 -2.97
N PHE A 324 -7.85 44.23 -4.10
CA PHE A 324 -6.68 43.39 -4.31
C PHE A 324 -5.40 44.22 -4.19
N GLY A 325 -4.46 43.81 -3.35
CA GLY A 325 -3.21 44.53 -3.17
C GLY A 325 -2.35 43.99 -2.04
N ARG A 326 -1.16 44.58 -1.87
CA ARG A 326 -0.24 44.23 -0.78
C ARG A 326 -0.79 44.71 0.56
N VAL A 327 -0.88 43.79 1.51
CA VAL A 327 -1.36 44.01 2.87
C VAL A 327 -0.27 43.65 3.87
N THR A 328 -0.02 44.52 4.84
CA THR A 328 0.85 44.22 5.98
C THR A 328 0.11 44.37 7.29
N LEU A 329 0.17 43.37 8.16
CA LEU A 329 -0.31 43.43 9.55
C LEU A 329 0.87 43.17 10.48
N ARG A 330 1.25 44.19 11.26
CA ARG A 330 2.44 44.17 12.11
C ARG A 330 2.09 44.52 13.55
N ILE A 331 2.80 43.91 14.49
CA ILE A 331 2.67 44.14 15.93
C ILE A 331 3.89 44.91 16.42
N TYR A 332 3.67 45.91 17.25
CA TYR A 332 4.68 46.75 17.88
C TYR A 332 4.50 46.76 19.40
N ASN A 333 5.60 46.94 20.13
CA ASN A 333 5.54 47.16 21.58
C ASN A 333 5.19 48.62 21.92
N ALA A 334 5.07 48.95 23.20
CA ALA A 334 4.75 50.29 23.68
C ALA A 334 5.79 51.37 23.26
N GLN A 335 7.03 50.96 22.95
CA GLN A 335 8.09 51.85 22.44
C GLN A 335 8.08 51.98 20.90
N GLY A 336 7.10 51.41 20.20
CA GLY A 336 7.01 51.44 18.74
C GLY A 336 7.99 50.51 18.01
N ARG A 337 8.68 49.62 18.73
CA ARG A 337 9.57 48.62 18.12
C ARG A 337 8.74 47.47 17.56
N LEU A 338 9.04 47.07 16.32
CA LEU A 338 8.42 45.92 15.68
C LEU A 338 8.70 44.65 16.49
N VAL A 339 7.62 43.96 16.85
CA VAL A 339 7.61 42.70 17.60
C VAL A 339 7.42 41.53 16.67
N ARG A 340 6.44 41.62 15.76
CA ARG A 340 6.11 40.54 14.84
C ARG A 340 5.42 41.04 13.59
N THR A 341 5.71 40.43 12.45
CA THR A 341 4.88 40.59 11.25
C THR A 341 3.94 39.38 11.14
N LEU A 342 2.62 39.62 11.20
CA LEU A 342 1.61 38.57 11.09
C LEU A 342 1.19 38.32 9.64
N VAL A 343 1.18 39.38 8.83
CA VAL A 343 0.85 39.33 7.40
C VAL A 343 1.78 40.29 6.67
N ASP A 344 2.38 39.84 5.57
CA ASP A 344 3.02 40.65 4.54
C ASP A 344 2.83 39.93 3.20
N ALA A 345 1.66 40.13 2.58
CA ALA A 345 1.24 39.36 1.41
C ALA A 345 0.30 40.16 0.51
N THR A 346 0.21 39.77 -0.76
CA THR A 346 -0.80 40.30 -1.69
C THR A 346 -2.10 39.51 -1.51
N LEU A 347 -3.17 40.18 -1.09
CA LEU A 347 -4.46 39.56 -0.74
C LEU A 347 -5.59 40.13 -1.62
N PRO A 348 -6.57 39.31 -2.05
CA PRO A 348 -7.81 39.80 -2.66
C PRO A 348 -8.70 40.56 -1.67
N ALA A 349 -9.71 41.27 -2.19
CA ALA A 349 -10.69 41.97 -1.35
C ALA A 349 -11.56 40.97 -0.58
N ALA A 350 -11.33 40.85 0.73
CA ALA A 350 -12.04 39.97 1.64
C ALA A 350 -11.79 40.36 3.10
N ASP A 351 -12.55 39.72 4.01
CA ASP A 351 -12.30 39.76 5.45
C ASP A 351 -11.40 38.61 5.91
N TYR A 352 -10.41 38.94 6.72
CA TYR A 352 -9.37 38.04 7.19
C TYR A 352 -9.35 37.97 8.71
N ARG A 353 -8.91 36.82 9.23
CA ARG A 353 -8.62 36.63 10.65
C ARG A 353 -7.25 35.99 10.80
N VAL A 354 -6.39 36.60 11.62
CA VAL A 354 -5.07 36.07 11.92
C VAL A 354 -4.90 35.90 13.42
N ARG A 355 -4.17 34.85 13.82
CA ARG A 355 -3.90 34.53 15.22
C ARG A 355 -2.52 35.03 15.63
N TRP A 356 -2.43 35.67 16.80
CA TRP A 356 -1.16 35.94 17.47
C TRP A 356 -1.10 35.20 18.80
N ASP A 357 0.07 34.63 19.11
CA ASP A 357 0.34 33.76 20.26
C ASP A 357 1.27 34.42 21.31
N GLY A 358 1.44 35.74 21.24
CA GLY A 358 2.30 36.46 22.18
C GLY A 358 3.80 36.19 21.98
N ARG A 359 4.23 35.78 20.77
CA ARG A 359 5.66 35.62 20.42
C ARG A 359 6.12 36.65 19.40
N ASN A 360 7.41 37.01 19.45
CA ASN A 360 8.08 37.85 18.45
C ASN A 360 8.52 37.04 17.21
N ASP A 361 9.11 37.71 16.21
CA ASP A 361 9.60 37.06 14.98
C ASP A 361 10.69 35.99 15.24
N ALA A 362 11.41 36.08 16.36
CA ALA A 362 12.39 35.06 16.76
C ALA A 362 11.76 33.87 17.54
N GLY A 363 10.42 33.78 17.57
CA GLY A 363 9.69 32.73 18.27
C GLY A 363 9.73 32.83 19.81
N ARG A 364 10.30 33.89 20.38
CA ARG A 364 10.40 34.10 21.82
C ARG A 364 9.13 34.77 22.34
N ALA A 365 8.63 34.30 23.48
CA ALA A 365 7.46 34.90 24.12
C ALA A 365 7.78 36.33 24.61
N VAL A 366 6.87 37.28 24.38
CA VAL A 366 7.02 38.66 24.83
C VAL A 366 6.42 38.86 26.23
N SER A 367 6.77 39.95 26.92
CA SER A 367 6.29 40.24 28.29
C SER A 367 4.82 40.70 28.30
N SER A 368 4.14 40.55 29.44
CA SER A 368 2.83 41.20 29.66
C SER A 368 2.93 42.70 29.43
N GLY A 369 1.90 43.31 28.85
CA GLY A 369 1.90 44.74 28.55
C GLY A 369 1.02 45.13 27.36
N ILE A 370 1.13 46.40 26.97
CA ILE A 370 0.39 46.97 25.84
C ILE A 370 1.17 46.78 24.55
N TYR A 371 0.46 46.33 23.52
CA TYR A 371 0.95 46.17 22.16
C TYR A 371 0.03 46.92 21.20
N LEU A 372 0.61 47.39 20.10
CA LEU A 372 -0.11 47.99 18.98
C LEU A 372 -0.06 47.04 17.80
N TYR A 373 -1.15 46.93 17.04
CA TYR A 373 -1.16 46.25 15.75
C TYR A 373 -1.64 47.21 14.67
N ASP A 374 -0.91 47.24 13.57
CA ASP A 374 -1.05 48.18 12.47
C ASP A 374 -1.25 47.40 11.17
N LEU A 375 -2.35 47.71 10.49
CA LEU A 375 -2.74 47.20 9.18
C LEU A 375 -2.46 48.27 8.13
N ALA A 376 -1.72 47.92 7.08
CA ALA A 376 -1.49 48.80 5.93
C ALA A 376 -1.88 48.11 4.62
N SER A 377 -2.59 48.81 3.74
CA SER A 377 -2.90 48.38 2.37
C SER A 377 -3.24 49.58 1.49
N GLY A 378 -2.77 49.59 0.23
CA GLY A 378 -3.14 50.61 -0.76
C GLY A 378 -2.95 52.06 -0.31
N GLY A 379 -1.91 52.33 0.51
CA GLY A 379 -1.62 53.65 1.07
C GLY A 379 -2.42 54.04 2.33
N LYS A 380 -3.42 53.25 2.74
CA LYS A 380 -4.17 53.45 3.98
C LYS A 380 -3.53 52.67 5.14
N ARG A 381 -3.65 53.19 6.37
CA ARG A 381 -3.20 52.53 7.61
C ARG A 381 -4.25 52.60 8.71
N LEU A 382 -4.41 51.53 9.48
CA LEU A 382 -5.25 51.47 10.68
C LEU A 382 -4.46 50.83 11.82
N THR A 383 -4.51 51.45 13.00
CA THR A 383 -3.79 50.98 14.18
C THR A 383 -4.74 50.79 15.36
N ARG A 384 -4.55 49.71 16.11
CA ARG A 384 -5.30 49.45 17.35
C ARG A 384 -4.37 48.93 18.44
N LYS A 385 -4.84 49.00 19.69
CA LYS A 385 -4.13 48.52 20.88
C LYS A 385 -4.70 47.20 21.40
N MET A 386 -3.85 46.39 22.01
CA MET A 386 -4.19 45.15 22.70
C MET A 386 -3.35 44.97 23.97
N SER A 387 -3.90 44.24 24.94
CA SER A 387 -3.26 43.98 26.23
C SER A 387 -2.98 42.49 26.39
N LEU A 388 -1.70 42.12 26.51
CA LEU A 388 -1.27 40.76 26.83
C LEU A 388 -1.14 40.62 28.36
N LEU A 389 -1.82 39.63 28.92
CA LEU A 389 -1.64 39.17 30.29
C LEU A 389 -0.95 37.81 30.27
N LYS A 390 -0.03 37.58 31.21
CA LYS A 390 0.53 36.27 31.50
C LYS A 390 0.11 35.86 32.89
#